data_AF-A0A9W9B193-F1
#
_entry.id   AF-A0A9W9B193-F1
#
_cell.length_a   1.000
_cell.length_b   1.000
_cell.length_c   1.000
_cell.angle_alpha   90.00
_cell.angle_beta   90.00
_cell.angle_gamma   90.00
#
_symmetry.space_group_name_H-M   'P 1'
#
loop_
_entity.id
_entity.type
_entity.pdbx_description
1 polymer ?
#
loop_
_entity_poly.entity_id
_entity_poly.type
_entity_poly.pdbx_seq_one_letter_code
_entity_poly.pdbx_strand_id
1 'polypeptide(L)'
;MRNKPRSRSAPPFSTHDFGVGWELREDGIEIEDLHMDSADLAEFSTIDIFRDYHPRSMYWVDNDKVLKLFSYLIDVSVIVANMDLARTRIPVPRVLRYGQSGNCSYILMERIPYPNLAAEMRRLGIKSMPWGLTDAMDYIVRELADVGLSHNDLVPRNVLVDNNGMIVSVIDWDHRTQHHRGGEYARKIRGLSYFKDVGEKDWYHIFLRYAPDRTGEEIMIGCSKWHSKLGLQWPLVKSKASQLASSPSSDPRSQSFSRQKIYPITVEPVDATFHSD
;
A
#
# COMPACT_ATOMS: atom_id res chain seq x y z
N MET A 1 -34.56 -29.04 -17.83
CA MET A 1 -33.77 -28.69 -16.62
C MET A 1 -34.40 -27.46 -15.99
N ARG A 2 -34.83 -27.54 -14.72
CA ARG A 2 -35.50 -26.43 -14.03
C ARG A 2 -34.45 -25.43 -13.54
N ASN A 3 -34.54 -24.18 -14.01
CA ASN A 3 -33.74 -23.06 -13.49
C ASN A 3 -34.01 -22.91 -11.99
N LYS A 4 -33.02 -23.22 -11.15
CA LYS A 4 -33.06 -22.85 -9.74
C LYS A 4 -33.11 -21.31 -9.65
N PRO A 5 -33.92 -20.74 -8.73
CA PRO A 5 -33.92 -19.30 -8.50
C PRO A 5 -32.51 -18.85 -8.09
N ARG A 6 -32.01 -17.78 -8.72
CA ARG A 6 -30.77 -17.13 -8.30
C ARG A 6 -30.90 -16.70 -6.85
N SER A 7 -29.99 -17.18 -5.98
CA SER A 7 -29.86 -16.66 -4.62
C SER A 7 -29.31 -15.24 -4.70
N ARG A 8 -30.20 -14.27 -4.87
CA ARG A 8 -29.89 -12.84 -4.84
C ARG A 8 -29.92 -12.34 -3.39
N SER A 9 -28.98 -12.81 -2.57
CA SER A 9 -28.58 -12.18 -1.32
C SER A 9 -27.69 -13.16 -0.56
N ALA A 10 -26.38 -12.91 -0.50
CA ALA A 10 -25.73 -13.11 0.79
C ALA A 10 -26.44 -12.16 1.77
N PRO A 11 -26.91 -12.63 2.94
CA PRO A 11 -27.52 -11.74 3.92
C PRO A 11 -26.59 -10.55 4.20
N PRO A 12 -27.11 -9.34 4.47
CA PRO A 12 -26.28 -8.25 4.97
C PRO A 12 -25.79 -8.63 6.36
N PHE A 13 -24.66 -9.32 6.43
CA PHE A 13 -23.96 -9.54 7.67
C PHE A 13 -23.15 -8.28 7.97
N SER A 14 -23.29 -7.76 9.19
CA SER A 14 -22.44 -6.67 9.65
C SER A 14 -21.04 -7.23 9.97
N THR A 15 -20.00 -6.41 9.82
CA THR A 15 -18.65 -6.75 10.31
C THR A 15 -18.62 -6.97 11.83
N HIS A 16 -19.69 -6.63 12.57
CA HIS A 16 -19.84 -6.95 14.00
C HIS A 16 -20.42 -8.35 14.24
N ASP A 17 -21.03 -8.98 13.23
CA ASP A 17 -21.59 -10.34 13.33
C ASP A 17 -20.47 -11.40 13.30
N PHE A 18 -19.32 -11.04 12.75
CA PHE A 18 -18.11 -11.86 12.71
C PHE A 18 -17.03 -11.17 13.54
N GLY A 19 -16.91 -11.53 14.82
CA GLY A 19 -16.00 -10.89 15.77
C GLY A 19 -14.58 -10.62 15.23
N VAL A 20 -13.96 -9.59 15.78
CA VAL A 20 -12.58 -9.17 15.48
C VAL A 20 -11.62 -10.34 15.75
N GLY A 21 -11.10 -10.99 14.71
CA GLY A 21 -10.19 -12.12 14.87
C GLY A 21 -10.38 -13.32 13.94
N TRP A 22 -11.14 -13.22 12.84
CA TRP A 22 -11.15 -14.25 11.79
C TRP A 22 -9.92 -14.19 10.86
N GLU A 23 -8.74 -13.84 11.40
CA GLU A 23 -7.52 -14.40 10.82
C GLU A 23 -7.70 -15.92 10.91
N LEU A 24 -7.91 -16.57 9.76
CA LEU A 24 -7.67 -17.99 9.51
C LEU A 24 -7.78 -18.82 10.79
N ARG A 25 -8.99 -19.27 11.16
CA ARG A 25 -9.08 -20.39 12.10
C ARG A 25 -8.18 -21.49 11.55
N GLU A 26 -7.14 -21.85 12.30
CA GLU A 26 -6.26 -22.99 12.03
C GLU A 26 -7.06 -24.31 11.96
N ASP A 27 -8.35 -24.26 12.31
CA ASP A 27 -9.35 -25.33 12.36
C ASP A 27 -9.76 -25.91 10.98
N GLY A 28 -9.05 -25.61 9.88
CA GLY A 28 -9.19 -26.38 8.64
C GLY A 28 -10.51 -26.21 7.87
N ILE A 29 -11.18 -25.07 7.98
CA ILE A 29 -12.23 -24.72 7.01
C ILE A 29 -11.52 -24.38 5.70
N GLU A 30 -11.57 -25.29 4.74
CA GLU A 30 -11.24 -24.99 3.34
C GLU A 30 -12.03 -23.76 2.93
N ILE A 31 -11.36 -22.62 2.81
CA ILE A 31 -11.98 -21.46 2.20
C ILE A 31 -12.12 -21.84 0.72
N GLU A 32 -13.35 -21.79 0.20
CA GLU A 32 -13.61 -22.11 -1.20
C GLU A 32 -12.77 -21.21 -2.13
N ASP A 33 -12.36 -21.75 -3.27
CA ASP A 33 -11.75 -20.94 -4.32
C ASP A 33 -12.69 -19.80 -4.73
N LEU A 34 -12.13 -18.59 -4.78
CA LEU A 34 -12.87 -17.40 -5.14
C LEU A 34 -13.18 -17.40 -6.63
N HIS A 35 -14.44 -17.16 -6.98
CA HIS A 35 -14.87 -17.03 -8.36
C HIS A 35 -15.93 -15.93 -8.50
N MET A 36 -15.82 -15.19 -9.60
CA MET A 36 -16.88 -14.30 -10.08
C MET A 36 -17.85 -15.08 -10.97
N ASP A 37 -19.08 -14.57 -11.07
CA ASP A 37 -20.07 -15.11 -12.01
C ASP A 37 -19.57 -14.98 -13.45
N SER A 38 -19.71 -16.05 -14.25
CA SER A 38 -19.24 -16.06 -15.64
C SER A 38 -19.87 -14.96 -16.51
N ALA A 39 -21.08 -14.52 -16.17
CA ALA A 39 -21.76 -13.43 -16.86
C ALA A 39 -21.04 -12.07 -16.66
N ASP A 40 -20.46 -11.85 -15.48
CA ASP A 40 -19.71 -10.62 -15.18
C ASP A 40 -18.31 -10.65 -15.78
N LEU A 41 -17.76 -11.85 -16.02
CA LEU A 41 -16.48 -12.03 -16.71
C LEU A 41 -16.62 -11.98 -18.24
N ALA A 42 -17.81 -12.26 -18.78
CA ALA A 42 -18.06 -12.35 -20.22
C ALA A 42 -17.89 -11.00 -20.97
N GLU A 43 -17.82 -9.88 -20.25
CA GLU A 43 -17.54 -8.58 -20.85
C GLU A 43 -16.05 -8.38 -21.20
N PHE A 44 -15.16 -9.15 -20.58
CA PHE A 44 -13.72 -9.02 -20.79
C PHE A 44 -13.26 -9.89 -21.96
N SER A 45 -12.35 -9.33 -22.77
CA SER A 45 -11.79 -10.04 -23.92
C SER A 45 -10.68 -11.01 -23.51
N THR A 46 -9.87 -10.63 -22.50
CA THR A 46 -8.80 -11.48 -21.98
C THR A 46 -8.74 -11.42 -20.46
N ILE A 47 -8.49 -12.58 -19.84
CA ILE A 47 -8.31 -12.72 -18.39
C ILE A 47 -7.16 -13.70 -18.16
N ASP A 48 -6.08 -13.22 -17.56
CA ASP A 48 -4.89 -14.02 -17.25
C ASP A 48 -4.60 -13.99 -15.76
N ILE A 49 -4.28 -15.15 -15.17
CA ILE A 49 -3.91 -15.22 -13.76
C ILE A 49 -2.58 -14.49 -13.56
N PHE A 50 -2.60 -13.43 -12.77
CA PHE A 50 -1.38 -12.71 -12.37
C PHE A 50 -0.77 -13.33 -11.13
N ARG A 51 -1.62 -13.62 -10.13
CA ARG A 51 -1.18 -14.07 -8.82
C ARG A 51 -2.32 -14.77 -8.12
N ASP A 52 -2.09 -16.00 -7.71
CA ASP A 52 -3.06 -16.81 -6.99
C ASP A 52 -2.51 -17.10 -5.59
N TYR A 53 -2.94 -16.31 -4.61
CA TYR A 53 -2.54 -16.45 -3.21
C TYR A 53 -3.78 -16.58 -2.37
N HIS A 54 -4.26 -17.80 -2.21
CA HIS A 54 -5.37 -18.13 -1.35
C HIS A 54 -5.32 -17.36 0.00
N PRO A 55 -6.35 -16.58 0.39
CA PRO A 55 -7.70 -16.47 -0.20
C PRO A 55 -7.88 -15.26 -1.14
N ARG A 56 -6.85 -14.83 -1.88
CA ARG A 56 -6.88 -13.70 -2.82
C ARG A 56 -6.37 -14.15 -4.18
N SER A 57 -7.15 -13.86 -5.22
CA SER A 57 -6.74 -14.11 -6.60
C SER A 57 -6.71 -12.79 -7.37
N MET A 58 -5.67 -12.59 -8.16
CA MET A 58 -5.49 -11.39 -8.98
C MET A 58 -5.29 -11.78 -10.43
N TYR A 59 -5.96 -11.04 -11.31
CA TYR A 59 -5.97 -11.28 -12.74
C TYR A 59 -5.59 -10.01 -13.50
N TRP A 60 -4.85 -10.19 -14.58
CA TRP A 60 -4.75 -9.20 -15.64
C TRP A 60 -5.99 -9.29 -16.51
N VAL A 61 -6.59 -8.14 -16.82
CA VAL A 61 -7.81 -8.07 -17.62
C VAL A 61 -7.60 -7.08 -18.76
N ASP A 62 -7.91 -7.51 -19.99
CA ASP A 62 -7.76 -6.73 -21.24
C ASP A 62 -6.40 -6.02 -21.42
N ASN A 63 -5.33 -6.55 -20.81
CA ASN A 63 -3.98 -5.98 -20.73
C ASN A 63 -3.82 -4.66 -19.96
N ASP A 64 -4.88 -3.91 -19.70
CA ASP A 64 -4.84 -2.57 -19.10
C ASP A 64 -5.56 -2.46 -17.74
N LYS A 65 -6.08 -3.57 -17.22
CA LYS A 65 -6.79 -3.63 -15.93
C LYS A 65 -6.22 -4.70 -15.01
N VAL A 66 -6.48 -4.53 -13.73
CA VAL A 66 -6.27 -5.51 -12.67
C VAL A 66 -7.60 -5.82 -12.02
N LEU A 67 -7.95 -7.09 -11.96
CA LEU A 67 -9.08 -7.59 -11.17
C LEU A 67 -8.54 -8.29 -9.93
N LYS A 68 -8.89 -7.77 -8.76
CA LYS A 68 -8.62 -8.41 -7.46
C LYS A 68 -9.88 -9.03 -6.92
N LEU A 69 -9.81 -10.30 -6.53
CA LEU A 69 -10.86 -11.01 -5.80
C LEU A 69 -10.51 -11.11 -4.32
N PHE A 70 -11.53 -10.90 -3.50
CA PHE A 70 -11.50 -10.98 -2.05
C PHE A 70 -12.57 -11.93 -1.57
N SER A 71 -12.40 -12.50 -0.38
CA SER A 71 -13.50 -13.14 0.32
C SER A 71 -14.71 -12.20 0.39
N TYR A 72 -15.92 -12.73 0.22
CA TYR A 72 -17.17 -11.96 0.31
C TYR A 72 -17.35 -11.24 1.65
N LEU A 73 -16.59 -11.65 2.68
CA LEU A 73 -16.55 -11.03 4.01
C LEU A 73 -15.78 -9.70 4.03
N ILE A 74 -14.96 -9.43 3.00
CA ILE A 74 -14.22 -8.18 2.90
C ILE A 74 -15.12 -7.10 2.30
N ASP A 75 -15.33 -6.04 3.09
CA ASP A 75 -16.01 -4.84 2.62
C ASP A 75 -15.09 -4.02 1.71
N VAL A 76 -15.15 -4.33 0.42
CA VAL A 76 -14.40 -3.62 -0.61
C VAL A 76 -14.82 -2.15 -0.75
N SER A 77 -16.00 -1.75 -0.28
CA SER A 77 -16.43 -0.35 -0.36
C SER A 77 -15.58 0.56 0.54
N VAL A 78 -15.17 0.06 1.71
CA VAL A 78 -14.25 0.76 2.63
C VAL A 78 -12.86 0.90 2.01
N ILE A 79 -12.36 -0.16 1.36
CA ILE A 79 -11.07 -0.14 0.66
C ILE A 79 -11.10 0.92 -0.44
N VAL A 80 -12.14 0.92 -1.27
CA VAL A 80 -12.30 1.88 -2.37
C VAL A 80 -12.45 3.31 -1.87
N ALA A 81 -13.25 3.56 -0.82
CA ALA A 81 -13.38 4.88 -0.23
C ALA A 81 -12.03 5.43 0.27
N ASN A 82 -11.21 4.57 0.87
CA ASN A 82 -9.85 4.95 1.27
C ASN A 82 -8.94 5.19 0.06
N MET A 83 -9.07 4.40 -1.02
CA MET A 83 -8.36 4.62 -2.29
C MET A 83 -8.69 5.98 -2.88
N ASP A 84 -9.97 6.33 -2.93
CA ASP A 84 -10.43 7.62 -3.45
C ASP A 84 -9.92 8.77 -2.59
N LEU A 85 -9.97 8.65 -1.25
CA LEU A 85 -9.44 9.67 -0.35
C LEU A 85 -7.92 9.83 -0.49
N ALA A 86 -7.15 8.74 -0.54
CA ALA A 86 -5.70 8.80 -0.75
C ALA A 86 -5.33 9.36 -2.13
N ARG A 87 -6.13 9.08 -3.17
CA ARG A 87 -5.93 9.61 -4.52
C ARG A 87 -6.04 11.13 -4.59
N THR A 88 -6.65 11.78 -3.59
CA THR A 88 -6.64 13.24 -3.47
C THR A 88 -5.28 13.81 -3.08
N ARG A 89 -4.31 12.96 -2.69
CA ARG A 89 -3.05 13.34 -2.06
C ARG A 89 -1.81 12.75 -2.74
N ILE A 90 -1.90 11.48 -3.16
CA ILE A 90 -0.80 10.71 -3.71
C ILE A 90 -1.26 9.90 -4.93
N PRO A 91 -0.35 9.41 -5.78
CA PRO A 91 -0.75 8.57 -6.91
C PRO A 91 -1.25 7.20 -6.44
N VAL A 92 -2.49 6.86 -6.81
CA VAL A 92 -3.20 5.61 -6.49
C VAL A 92 -3.91 5.13 -7.75
N PRO A 93 -3.95 3.82 -8.07
CA PRO A 93 -4.68 3.31 -9.22
C PRO A 93 -6.16 3.68 -9.14
N ARG A 94 -6.72 4.09 -10.27
CA ARG A 94 -8.15 4.39 -10.38
C ARG A 94 -8.96 3.12 -10.28
N VAL A 95 -9.90 3.10 -9.35
CA VAL A 95 -10.94 2.06 -9.30
C VAL A 95 -11.92 2.31 -10.43
N LEU A 96 -12.18 1.28 -11.23
CA LEU A 96 -13.10 1.30 -12.37
C LEU A 96 -14.47 0.76 -11.98
N ARG A 97 -14.47 -0.34 -11.21
CA ARG A 97 -15.67 -0.99 -10.70
C ARG A 97 -15.33 -1.79 -9.45
N TYR A 98 -16.27 -1.95 -8.54
CA TYR A 98 -16.16 -2.84 -7.39
C TYR A 98 -17.54 -3.33 -6.98
N GLY A 99 -17.60 -4.44 -6.25
CA GLY A 99 -18.87 -5.01 -5.79
C GLY A 99 -18.73 -6.46 -5.38
N GLN A 100 -19.82 -7.20 -5.50
CA GLN A 100 -19.90 -8.64 -5.25
C GLN A 100 -20.31 -9.37 -6.54
N SER A 101 -19.78 -10.57 -6.74
CA SER A 101 -20.11 -11.45 -7.88
C SER A 101 -19.71 -12.89 -7.53
N GLY A 102 -20.55 -13.87 -7.86
CA GLY A 102 -20.32 -15.27 -7.45
C GLY A 102 -20.19 -15.40 -5.92
N ASN A 103 -19.09 -16.01 -5.45
CA ASN A 103 -18.78 -16.18 -4.01
C ASN A 103 -17.74 -15.17 -3.48
N CYS A 104 -17.47 -14.08 -4.21
CA CYS A 104 -16.41 -13.14 -3.87
C CYS A 104 -16.84 -11.66 -3.90
N SER A 105 -16.07 -10.83 -3.19
CA SER A 105 -16.04 -9.39 -3.42
C SER A 105 -14.91 -9.08 -4.40
N TYR A 106 -15.04 -8.03 -5.21
CA TYR A 106 -14.02 -7.68 -6.20
C TYR A 106 -13.75 -6.18 -6.30
N ILE A 107 -12.54 -5.86 -6.76
CA ILE A 107 -12.16 -4.52 -7.22
C ILE A 107 -11.48 -4.66 -8.58
N LEU A 108 -12.04 -3.99 -9.59
CA LEU A 108 -11.46 -3.80 -10.91
C LEU A 108 -10.85 -2.39 -10.97
N MET A 109 -9.57 -2.30 -11.31
CA MET A 109 -8.82 -1.04 -11.34
C MET A 109 -7.92 -0.94 -12.57
N GLU A 110 -7.45 0.27 -12.88
CA GLU A 110 -6.46 0.46 -13.95
C GLU A 110 -5.15 -0.25 -13.61
N ARG A 111 -4.52 -0.87 -14.62
CA ARG A 111 -3.17 -1.39 -14.51
C ARG A 111 -2.18 -0.26 -14.71
N ILE A 112 -1.21 -0.18 -13.81
CA ILE A 112 -0.07 0.74 -13.93
C ILE A 112 1.12 -0.08 -14.47
N PRO A 113 1.56 0.12 -15.73
CA PRO A 113 2.51 -0.77 -16.42
C PRO A 113 3.96 -0.45 -16.06
N TYR A 114 4.27 -0.37 -14.76
CA TYR A 114 5.58 -0.02 -14.25
C TYR A 114 6.06 -1.06 -13.22
N PRO A 115 7.39 -1.31 -13.13
CA PRO A 115 7.93 -2.22 -12.15
C PRO A 115 7.69 -1.70 -10.73
N ASN A 116 7.60 -2.62 -9.78
CA ASN A 116 7.68 -2.23 -8.38
C ASN A 116 9.12 -1.88 -8.01
N LEU A 117 9.25 -0.99 -7.03
CA LEU A 117 10.52 -0.47 -6.55
C LEU A 117 11.43 -1.58 -6.02
N ALA A 118 10.90 -2.63 -5.37
CA ALA A 118 11.72 -3.77 -4.93
C ALA A 118 12.39 -4.50 -6.10
N ALA A 119 11.69 -4.67 -7.23
CA ALA A 119 12.26 -5.25 -8.44
C ALA A 119 13.32 -4.32 -9.06
N GLU A 120 13.06 -3.01 -9.09
CA GLU A 120 13.97 -2.03 -9.66
C GLU A 120 15.26 -1.87 -8.84
N MET A 121 15.15 -1.82 -7.51
CA MET A 121 16.31 -1.81 -6.61
C MET A 121 17.17 -3.05 -6.80
N ARG A 122 16.56 -4.24 -6.93
CA ARG A 122 17.29 -5.49 -7.22
C ARG A 122 17.99 -5.43 -8.59
N ARG A 123 17.32 -4.92 -9.62
CA ARG A 123 17.87 -4.76 -10.98
C ARG A 123 19.10 -3.85 -10.98
N LEU A 124 19.06 -2.77 -10.18
CA LEU A 124 20.15 -1.79 -10.07
C LEU A 124 21.22 -2.17 -9.03
N GLY A 125 21.07 -3.29 -8.32
CA GLY A 125 22.01 -3.70 -7.26
C GLY A 125 21.98 -2.80 -6.02
N ILE A 126 20.92 -2.02 -5.83
CA ILE A 126 20.73 -1.12 -4.68
C ILE A 126 20.37 -1.96 -3.46
N LYS A 127 21.17 -1.84 -2.39
CA LYS A 127 21.02 -2.63 -1.14
C LYS A 127 20.36 -1.87 0.01
N SER A 128 20.22 -0.55 -0.10
CA SER A 128 19.61 0.33 0.89
C SER A 128 18.87 1.46 0.20
N MET A 129 17.96 2.13 0.91
CA MET A 129 17.15 3.18 0.31
C MET A 129 17.99 4.40 -0.12
N PRO A 130 17.93 4.82 -1.39
CA PRO A 130 18.53 6.08 -1.83
C PRO A 130 17.88 7.27 -1.12
N TRP A 131 18.67 8.28 -0.75
CA TRP A 131 18.18 9.46 -0.02
C TRP A 131 16.98 10.14 -0.69
N GLY A 132 17.05 10.40 -2.00
CA GLY A 132 15.96 11.07 -2.72
C GLY A 132 14.63 10.29 -2.69
N LEU A 133 14.72 8.97 -2.51
CA LEU A 133 13.54 8.11 -2.36
C LEU A 133 13.00 8.14 -0.93
N THR A 134 13.87 8.30 0.08
CA THR A 134 13.45 8.57 1.46
C THR A 134 12.59 9.84 1.56
N ASP A 135 12.99 10.93 0.89
CA ASP A 135 12.22 12.18 0.86
C ASP A 135 10.85 11.99 0.18
N ALA A 136 10.79 11.22 -0.90
CA ALA A 136 9.54 10.91 -1.59
C ALA A 136 8.58 10.07 -0.73
N MET A 137 9.12 9.09 0.01
CA MET A 137 8.33 8.31 0.96
C MET A 137 7.85 9.17 2.13
N ASP A 138 8.68 10.09 2.61
CA ASP A 138 8.29 11.03 3.65
C ASP A 138 7.09 11.87 3.26
N TYR A 139 7.13 12.42 2.05
CA TYR A 139 6.02 13.14 1.46
C TYR A 139 4.75 12.28 1.42
N ILE A 140 4.83 11.04 0.88
CA ILE A 140 3.68 10.14 0.78
C ILE A 140 3.05 9.87 2.14
N VAL A 141 3.86 9.53 3.14
CA VAL A 141 3.34 9.20 4.48
C VAL A 141 2.71 10.43 5.14
N ARG A 142 3.33 11.60 5.01
CA ARG A 142 2.79 12.86 5.51
C ARG A 142 1.44 13.19 4.88
N GLU A 143 1.34 13.13 3.56
CA GLU A 143 0.10 13.48 2.86
C GLU A 143 -1.05 12.50 3.18
N LEU A 144 -0.74 11.22 3.43
CA LEU A 144 -1.74 10.26 3.93
C LEU A 144 -2.17 10.58 5.36
N ALA A 145 -1.22 10.94 6.22
CA ALA A 145 -1.50 11.32 7.60
C ALA A 145 -2.43 12.55 7.68
N ASP A 146 -2.23 13.53 6.79
CA ASP A 146 -3.05 14.74 6.71
C ASP A 146 -4.53 14.47 6.38
N VAL A 147 -4.85 13.31 5.80
CA VAL A 147 -6.23 12.85 5.55
C VAL A 147 -6.66 11.71 6.48
N GLY A 148 -5.92 11.48 7.57
CA GLY A 148 -6.26 10.46 8.56
C GLY A 148 -6.10 9.02 8.06
N LEU A 149 -5.25 8.81 7.05
CA LEU A 149 -4.97 7.51 6.48
C LEU A 149 -3.57 7.02 6.83
N SER A 150 -3.40 5.71 6.78
CA SER A 150 -2.10 5.05 6.71
C SER A 150 -2.21 3.86 5.77
N HIS A 151 -1.17 3.60 4.98
CA HIS A 151 -1.17 2.48 4.03
C HIS A 151 -1.01 1.13 4.73
N ASN A 152 -0.27 1.09 5.85
CA ASN A 152 -0.03 -0.07 6.72
C ASN A 152 0.84 -1.19 6.13
N ASP A 153 0.84 -1.34 4.81
CA ASP A 153 1.76 -2.18 4.04
C ASP A 153 2.46 -1.37 2.93
N LEU A 154 2.93 -0.16 3.25
CA LEU A 154 3.73 0.61 2.30
C LEU A 154 5.16 0.04 2.36
N VAL A 155 5.41 -0.87 1.42
CA VAL A 155 6.62 -1.69 1.21
C VAL A 155 7.16 -1.52 -0.23
N PRO A 156 8.42 -1.87 -0.58
CA PRO A 156 8.96 -1.41 -1.87
C PRO A 156 8.32 -2.20 -3.01
N ARG A 157 7.80 -3.40 -2.73
CA ARG A 157 6.96 -4.17 -3.65
C ARG A 157 5.60 -3.52 -3.96
N ASN A 158 5.15 -2.58 -3.12
CA ASN A 158 3.85 -1.89 -3.22
C ASN A 158 3.99 -0.44 -3.72
N VAL A 159 5.19 -0.04 -4.16
CA VAL A 159 5.47 1.24 -4.80
C VAL A 159 5.89 0.95 -6.23
N LEU A 160 5.25 1.59 -7.20
CA LEU A 160 5.61 1.50 -8.61
C LEU A 160 6.43 2.72 -9.03
N VAL A 161 7.47 2.49 -9.84
CA VAL A 161 8.39 3.55 -10.29
C VAL A 161 8.57 3.55 -11.80
N ASP A 162 8.72 4.74 -12.40
CA ASP A 162 9.08 4.84 -13.82
C ASP A 162 10.58 4.60 -14.08
N ASN A 163 10.99 4.67 -15.35
CA ASN A 163 12.37 4.50 -15.77
C ASN A 163 13.33 5.58 -15.24
N ASN A 164 12.80 6.69 -14.72
CA ASN A 164 13.58 7.73 -14.07
C ASN A 164 13.62 7.54 -12.54
N GLY A 165 13.01 6.48 -12.00
CA GLY A 165 12.90 6.24 -10.56
C GLY A 165 11.82 7.09 -9.88
N MET A 166 10.92 7.70 -10.64
CA MET A 166 9.82 8.49 -10.10
C MET A 166 8.72 7.58 -9.59
N ILE A 167 8.19 7.83 -8.39
CA ILE A 167 7.01 7.10 -7.90
C ILE A 167 5.80 7.46 -8.78
N VAL A 168 5.26 6.47 -9.48
CA VAL A 168 4.10 6.63 -10.36
C VAL A 168 2.81 6.15 -9.72
N SER A 169 2.87 5.26 -8.74
CA SER A 169 1.70 4.75 -8.02
C SER A 169 2.08 4.02 -6.75
N VAL A 170 1.21 4.11 -5.75
CA VAL A 170 1.20 3.24 -4.57
C VAL A 170 0.05 2.24 -4.70
N ILE A 171 0.31 0.96 -4.49
CA ILE A 171 -0.63 -0.15 -4.74
C ILE A 171 -0.83 -1.03 -3.50
N ASP A 172 -1.71 -2.01 -3.59
CA ASP A 172 -1.95 -3.02 -2.55
C ASP A 172 -2.54 -2.46 -1.25
N TRP A 173 -3.70 -1.85 -1.41
CA TRP A 173 -4.38 -1.07 -0.38
C TRP A 173 -5.34 -1.89 0.50
N ASP A 174 -5.10 -3.20 0.58
CA ASP A 174 -6.01 -4.17 1.18
C ASP A 174 -5.99 -4.11 2.72
N HIS A 175 -4.85 -3.72 3.31
CA HIS A 175 -4.61 -3.73 4.77
C HIS A 175 -4.85 -2.35 5.44
N ARG A 176 -5.65 -1.49 4.82
CA ARG A 176 -5.86 -0.15 5.37
C ARG A 176 -6.80 -0.15 6.57
N THR A 177 -6.37 0.55 7.61
CA THR A 177 -7.14 0.90 8.80
C THR A 177 -7.15 2.42 8.95
N GLN A 178 -8.02 2.94 9.82
CA GLN A 178 -7.90 4.31 10.30
C GLN A 178 -6.48 4.54 10.86
N HIS A 179 -5.91 5.71 10.58
CA HIS A 179 -4.54 6.13 10.94
C HIS A 179 -3.91 5.35 12.11
N HIS A 180 -2.87 4.55 11.82
CA HIS A 180 -2.34 3.59 12.79
C HIS A 180 -1.67 4.23 14.00
N ARG A 181 -1.74 3.50 15.11
CA ARG A 181 -0.96 3.72 16.33
C ARG A 181 0.50 3.30 16.09
N GLY A 182 1.43 4.22 16.27
CA GLY A 182 2.88 4.08 16.14
C GLY A 182 3.48 2.94 16.94
N GLY A 183 2.78 2.42 17.95
CA GLY A 183 3.18 1.20 18.68
C GLY A 183 3.42 -0.04 17.78
N GLU A 184 2.69 -0.21 16.68
CA GLU A 184 2.94 -1.34 15.76
C GLU A 184 4.24 -1.16 14.96
N TYR A 185 4.47 0.03 14.44
CA TYR A 185 5.71 0.36 13.74
C TYR A 185 6.92 0.32 14.66
N ALA A 186 6.76 0.76 15.91
CA ALA A 186 7.80 0.63 16.92
C ALA A 186 8.15 -0.85 17.20
N ARG A 187 7.14 -1.73 17.27
CA ARG A 187 7.35 -3.18 17.36
C ARG A 187 8.03 -3.74 16.12
N LYS A 188 7.62 -3.34 14.91
CA LYS A 188 8.25 -3.74 13.65
C LYS A 188 9.73 -3.35 13.61
N ILE A 189 10.08 -2.11 14.00
CA ILE A 189 11.48 -1.66 14.08
C ILE A 189 12.30 -2.46 15.11
N ARG A 190 11.70 -2.77 16.27
CA ARG A 190 12.35 -3.53 17.35
C ARG A 190 12.47 -5.02 17.04
N GLY A 191 11.54 -5.58 16.27
CA GLY A 191 11.55 -6.96 15.80
C GLY A 191 12.59 -7.14 14.70
N LEU A 192 13.73 -7.76 15.02
CA LEU A 192 14.84 -7.96 14.08
C LEU A 192 14.58 -9.02 12.99
N SER A 193 13.49 -9.79 13.07
CA SER A 193 13.20 -10.92 12.18
C SER A 193 12.01 -10.63 11.26
N TYR A 194 12.15 -11.03 9.98
CA TYR A 194 11.13 -11.07 8.92
C TYR A 194 10.97 -9.87 7.97
N PHE A 195 12.00 -9.03 7.79
CA PHE A 195 12.01 -8.15 6.61
C PHE A 195 12.33 -8.98 5.37
N LYS A 196 11.41 -9.00 4.42
CA LYS A 196 11.53 -9.79 3.18
C LYS A 196 12.15 -8.97 2.05
N ASP A 197 11.99 -7.64 2.10
CA ASP A 197 12.40 -6.75 1.03
C ASP A 197 13.60 -5.87 1.40
N VAL A 198 14.43 -5.60 0.39
CA VAL A 198 15.59 -4.70 0.51
C VAL A 198 15.11 -3.28 0.83
N GLY A 199 15.71 -2.65 1.84
CA GLY A 199 15.37 -1.29 2.26
C GLY A 199 14.07 -1.15 3.06
N GLU A 200 13.38 -2.26 3.37
CA GLU A 200 12.13 -2.22 4.16
C GLU A 200 12.36 -1.69 5.58
N LYS A 201 13.55 -1.81 6.16
CA LYS A 201 13.84 -1.19 7.47
C LYS A 201 13.94 0.33 7.39
N ASP A 202 14.34 0.84 6.23
CA ASP A 202 14.84 2.19 6.09
C ASP A 202 13.71 3.24 6.15
N TRP A 203 12.44 2.87 6.02
CA TRP A 203 11.32 3.83 6.11
C TRP A 203 10.48 3.75 7.38
N TYR A 204 10.67 2.77 8.27
CA TYR A 204 9.71 2.58 9.37
C TYR A 204 9.71 3.78 10.34
N HIS A 205 10.85 4.46 10.39
CA HIS A 205 11.03 5.72 11.09
C HIS A 205 10.15 6.86 10.55
N ILE A 206 9.82 6.83 9.26
CA ILE A 206 8.95 7.82 8.60
C ILE A 206 7.53 7.68 9.17
N PHE A 207 6.97 6.46 9.21
CA PHE A 207 5.63 6.23 9.76
C PHE A 207 5.52 6.66 11.23
N LEU A 208 6.54 6.35 12.03
CA LEU A 208 6.58 6.79 13.43
C LEU A 208 6.53 8.31 13.61
N ARG A 209 7.04 9.07 12.63
CA ARG A 209 7.05 10.53 12.73
C ARG A 209 5.64 11.10 12.72
N TYR A 210 4.77 10.51 11.90
CA TYR A 210 3.42 11.00 11.64
C TYR A 210 2.34 10.25 12.44
N ALA A 211 2.72 9.25 13.24
CA ALA A 211 1.78 8.50 14.09
C ALA A 211 1.09 9.41 15.15
N PRO A 212 -0.23 9.24 15.40
CA PRO A 212 -1.02 10.14 16.22
C PRO A 212 -0.81 9.93 17.73
N ASP A 213 -0.44 8.71 18.12
CA ASP A 213 -0.18 8.26 19.49
C ASP A 213 1.30 8.39 19.87
N ARG A 214 2.08 9.20 19.14
CA ARG A 214 3.49 9.44 19.44
C ARG A 214 3.60 9.97 20.88
N THR A 215 3.96 9.09 21.82
CA THR A 215 4.04 9.37 23.26
C THR A 215 5.20 10.29 23.65
N GLY A 216 5.91 10.88 22.69
CA GLY A 216 7.12 11.65 22.95
C GLY A 216 8.31 10.80 23.41
N GLU A 217 8.16 9.47 23.52
CA GLU A 217 9.30 8.58 23.73
C GLU A 217 10.23 8.68 22.52
N GLU A 218 11.49 9.05 22.77
CA GLU A 218 12.57 8.93 21.82
C GLU A 218 12.72 7.44 21.48
N ILE A 219 12.12 7.03 20.37
CA ILE A 219 12.54 5.81 19.72
C ILE A 219 13.92 6.17 19.18
N MET A 220 14.97 5.77 19.90
CA MET A 220 16.35 5.72 19.41
C MET A 220 16.36 4.80 18.20
N ILE A 221 15.98 5.34 17.04
CA ILE A 221 15.98 4.60 15.80
C ILE A 221 17.45 4.33 15.51
N GLY A 222 17.80 3.06 15.41
CA GLY A 222 19.13 2.59 14.97
C GLY A 222 19.49 3.01 13.54
N CYS A 223 19.04 4.17 13.05
CA CYS A 223 19.48 4.84 11.84
C CYS A 223 21.01 5.08 11.83
N SER A 224 21.66 5.02 12.99
CA SER A 224 23.06 5.40 13.15
C SER A 224 24.09 4.46 12.52
N LYS A 225 23.76 3.21 12.19
CA LYS A 225 24.77 2.29 11.60
C LYS A 225 24.83 2.29 10.08
N TRP A 226 23.73 2.58 9.38
CA TRP A 226 23.66 2.44 7.91
C TRP A 226 23.54 3.78 7.18
N HIS A 227 23.11 4.84 7.87
CA HIS A 227 22.98 6.18 7.31
C HIS A 227 23.44 7.23 8.34
N SER A 228 24.75 7.37 8.52
CA SER A 228 25.35 8.36 9.44
C SER A 228 24.86 9.79 9.19
N LYS A 229 24.48 10.12 7.94
CA LYS A 229 23.88 11.41 7.57
C LYS A 229 22.44 11.62 8.06
N LEU A 230 21.63 10.56 8.19
CA LEU A 230 20.27 10.65 8.72
C LEU A 230 20.27 11.04 10.22
N GLY A 231 21.28 10.60 10.98
CA GLY A 231 21.42 10.94 12.40
C GLY A 231 21.75 12.42 12.68
N LEU A 232 22.25 13.16 11.69
CA LEU A 232 22.65 14.57 11.84
C LEU A 232 21.54 15.56 11.44
N GLN A 233 20.61 15.17 10.59
CA GLN A 233 19.53 16.04 10.10
C GLN A 233 18.19 15.81 10.81
N TRP A 234 18.06 14.79 11.64
CA TRP A 234 16.80 14.53 12.35
C TRP A 234 16.80 15.20 13.73
N PRO A 235 16.15 16.38 13.89
CA PRO A 235 16.01 16.96 15.22
C PRO A 235 15.25 15.98 16.11
N LEU A 236 15.68 15.90 17.37
CA LEU A 236 14.92 15.34 18.48
C LEU A 236 13.63 16.17 18.60
N VAL A 237 12.60 15.81 17.84
CA VAL A 237 11.32 16.55 17.86
C VAL A 237 10.60 16.18 19.14
N LYS A 238 10.75 17.03 20.17
CA LYS A 238 9.89 17.05 21.36
C LYS A 238 8.46 17.39 20.93
N SER A 239 7.47 16.68 21.46
CA SER A 239 6.07 16.81 21.04
C SER A 239 5.54 18.24 21.25
N LYS A 240 4.97 18.84 20.20
CA LYS A 240 4.03 19.97 20.31
C LYS A 240 2.61 19.42 20.27
N ALA A 241 2.23 18.62 21.27
CA ALA A 241 0.83 18.26 21.46
C ALA A 241 0.11 19.43 22.15
N SER A 242 -0.26 20.45 21.37
CA SER A 242 -1.34 21.43 21.63
C SER A 242 -1.15 22.67 20.74
N GLN A 243 -1.77 22.71 19.57
CA GLN A 243 -2.30 23.96 18.98
C GLN A 243 -3.28 23.63 17.84
N LEU A 244 -4.46 24.24 17.94
CA LEU A 244 -5.74 23.89 17.32
C LEU A 244 -5.88 24.22 15.82
N ALA A 245 -6.90 23.57 15.26
CA ALA A 245 -7.45 23.67 13.90
C ALA A 245 -8.04 25.04 13.51
N SER A 246 -8.07 25.33 12.19
CA SER A 246 -9.27 25.61 11.38
C SER A 246 -8.95 26.40 10.09
N SER A 247 -9.46 25.94 8.94
CA SER A 247 -10.00 26.76 7.82
C SER A 247 -10.54 25.86 6.68
N PRO A 248 -11.50 26.34 5.86
CA PRO A 248 -12.46 25.48 5.18
C PRO A 248 -12.05 25.00 3.78
N SER A 249 -12.64 23.85 3.47
CA SER A 249 -12.69 23.08 2.23
C SER A 249 -12.99 23.89 0.95
N SER A 250 -12.12 23.74 -0.04
CA SER A 250 -12.41 23.93 -1.46
C SER A 250 -12.64 22.58 -2.14
N ASP A 251 -13.60 22.50 -3.06
CA ASP A 251 -13.98 21.29 -3.80
C ASP A 251 -12.76 20.60 -4.48
N PRO A 252 -12.37 19.38 -4.06
CA PRO A 252 -11.18 18.69 -4.53
C PRO A 252 -11.30 18.10 -5.94
N ARG A 253 -12.47 18.16 -6.59
CA ARG A 253 -12.71 17.46 -7.87
C ARG A 253 -12.09 18.14 -9.11
N SER A 254 -11.43 19.28 -8.96
CA SER A 254 -10.88 20.07 -10.09
C SER A 254 -9.38 20.34 -10.03
N GLN A 255 -8.64 19.78 -9.07
CA GLN A 255 -7.21 20.04 -8.95
C GLN A 255 -6.39 19.10 -9.84
N SER A 256 -5.85 19.67 -10.92
CA SER A 256 -4.76 19.07 -11.67
C SER A 256 -3.53 19.02 -10.76
N PHE A 257 -3.07 17.82 -10.42
CA PHE A 257 -1.87 17.64 -9.62
C PHE A 257 -0.65 18.22 -10.34
N SER A 258 -0.07 19.28 -9.76
CA SER A 258 1.32 19.63 -10.03
C SER A 258 2.17 18.47 -9.52
N ARG A 259 2.68 17.65 -10.44
CA ARG A 259 3.68 16.63 -10.10
C ARG A 259 4.84 17.36 -9.44
N GLN A 260 4.95 17.32 -8.11
CA GLN A 260 6.22 17.67 -7.48
C GLN A 260 7.26 16.75 -8.12
N LYS A 261 8.33 17.36 -8.63
CA LYS A 261 9.50 16.65 -9.13
C LYS A 261 10.08 15.89 -7.95
N ILE A 262 9.60 14.66 -7.76
CA ILE A 262 10.39 13.63 -7.09
C ILE A 262 11.71 13.60 -7.89
N TYR A 263 12.84 13.58 -7.20
CA TYR A 263 14.11 13.57 -7.91
C TYR A 263 14.36 12.16 -8.44
N PRO A 264 14.91 12.02 -9.66
CA PRO A 264 15.21 10.71 -10.19
C PRO A 264 16.14 9.95 -9.24
N ILE A 265 16.00 8.63 -9.19
CA ILE A 265 16.93 7.77 -8.45
C ILE A 265 18.26 7.81 -9.22
N THR A 266 19.10 8.81 -8.94
CA THR A 266 20.49 8.82 -9.41
C THR A 266 21.28 7.86 -8.54
N VAL A 267 21.61 6.71 -9.12
CA VAL A 267 22.69 5.87 -8.60
C VAL A 267 23.98 6.54 -9.05
N GLU A 268 24.74 7.12 -8.12
CA GLU A 268 26.13 7.45 -8.45
C GLU A 268 26.83 6.15 -8.85
N PRO A 269 27.50 6.09 -10.01
CA PRO A 269 28.21 4.88 -10.41
C PRO A 269 29.17 4.50 -9.29
N VAL A 270 29.02 3.29 -8.75
CA VAL A 270 30.00 2.74 -7.83
C VAL A 270 31.28 2.62 -8.64
N ASP A 271 32.28 3.44 -8.31
CA ASP A 271 33.59 3.41 -8.94
C ASP A 271 34.09 1.97 -8.96
N ALA A 272 34.09 1.38 -10.16
CA ALA A 272 34.71 0.09 -10.41
C ALA A 272 36.23 0.31 -10.48
N THR A 273 36.85 0.69 -9.37
CA THR A 273 38.29 0.56 -9.20
C THR A 273 38.59 -0.93 -9.04
N PHE A 274 38.67 -1.63 -10.18
CA PHE A 274 39.44 -2.85 -10.28
C PHE A 274 40.90 -2.49 -10.02
N HIS A 275 41.38 -2.76 -8.80
CA HIS A 275 42.80 -2.97 -8.61
C HIS A 275 43.14 -4.31 -9.29
N SER A 276 43.71 -4.20 -10.48
CA SER A 276 44.47 -5.28 -11.11
C SER A 276 45.79 -5.43 -10.33
N ASP A 277 45.86 -6.46 -9.51
CA ASP A 277 47.14 -7.10 -9.14
C ASP A 277 47.55 -8.09 -10.24
#